data_AF-A0A0Q9U451-F1
#
_entry.id   AF-A0A0Q9U451-F1
#
_cell.length_a   1.000
_cell.length_b   1.000
_cell.length_c   1.000
_cell.angle_alpha   90.00
_cell.angle_beta   90.00
_cell.angle_gamma   90.00
#
_symmetry.space_group_name_H-M   'P 1'
#
loop_
_entity.id
_entity.type
_entity.pdbx_description
1 polymer ?
#
loop_
_entity_poly.entity_id
_entity_poly.type
_entity_poly.pdbx_seq_one_letter_code
_entity_poly.pdbx_strand_id
1 'polypeptide(L)'
;MYLGQAIEEVIHPSPSDAAHDGAWSFLSLMLFPDVLAARWPASSDLSELARDRWIGNQVGRDRNYLKLAWRRWQVLGQVMTETQDPFGEDEFGALLERSAVARNTRLVQCAAREVASYGGDLGRMDFTRGLMRGLTALTGPLQLDILSDRELVELVRDTARKVDGRR
;
A
#
# COMPACT_ATOMS: atom_id res chain seq x y z
N MET A 1 0.80 -4.88 14.47
CA MET A 1 0.98 -3.45 14.81
C MET A 1 1.01 -2.66 13.51
N TYR A 2 0.01 -1.81 13.27
CA TYR A 2 -0.12 -1.04 12.03
C TYR A 2 0.72 0.24 12.14
N LEU A 3 2.04 0.12 11.92
CA LEU A 3 3.00 1.22 12.07
C LEU A 3 2.55 2.54 11.41
N GLY A 4 1.89 2.46 10.25
CA GLY A 4 1.33 3.64 9.58
C GLY A 4 0.24 4.36 10.38
N GLN A 5 -0.64 3.62 11.06
CA GLN A 5 -1.65 4.17 11.96
C GLN A 5 -0.99 4.87 13.15
N ALA A 6 0.01 4.24 13.77
CA ALA A 6 0.72 4.83 14.90
C ALA A 6 1.46 6.12 14.51
N ILE A 7 2.07 6.16 13.32
CA ILE A 7 2.68 7.40 12.78
C ILE A 7 1.60 8.48 12.62
N GLU A 8 0.44 8.14 12.07
CA GLU A 8 -0.65 9.09 11.88
C GLU A 8 -1.21 9.64 13.21
N GLU A 9 -1.40 8.78 14.21
CA GLU A 9 -2.02 9.16 15.47
C GLU A 9 -1.05 9.89 16.41
N VAL A 10 0.23 9.52 16.42
CA VAL A 10 1.21 10.04 17.38
C VAL A 10 2.05 11.17 16.79
N ILE A 11 2.55 11.00 15.55
CA ILE A 11 3.41 12.00 14.90
C ILE A 11 2.54 13.01 14.15
N HIS A 12 1.45 12.54 13.52
CA HIS A 12 0.56 13.34 12.69
C HIS A 12 1.34 14.27 11.73
N PRO A 13 2.14 13.72 10.79
CA PRO A 13 3.02 14.53 9.96
C PRO A 13 2.21 15.55 9.15
N SER A 14 2.61 16.83 9.20
CA SER A 14 2.00 17.83 8.33
C SER A 14 2.24 17.48 6.85
N PRO A 15 1.37 17.89 5.91
CA PRO A 15 1.60 17.64 4.47
C PRO A 15 2.95 18.17 3.99
N SER A 16 3.40 19.30 4.55
CA SER A 16 4.71 19.86 4.29
C SER A 16 5.82 18.93 4.76
N ASP A 17 5.82 18.47 6.01
CA ASP A 17 6.86 17.57 6.52
C ASP A 17 6.85 16.23 5.79
N ALA A 18 5.66 15.68 5.54
CA ALA A 18 5.47 14.41 4.84
C ALA A 18 6.02 14.43 3.39
N ALA A 19 6.04 15.61 2.75
CA ALA A 19 6.60 15.79 1.42
C ALA A 19 8.13 15.80 1.40
N HIS A 20 8.79 16.11 2.52
CA HIS A 20 10.25 16.19 2.60
C HIS A 20 10.86 14.84 2.99
N ASP A 21 11.64 14.23 2.09
CA ASP A 21 12.33 12.95 2.36
C ASP A 21 13.27 13.03 3.58
N GLY A 22 13.81 14.21 3.87
CA GLY A 22 14.63 14.47 5.04
C GLY A 22 13.90 14.24 6.37
N ALA A 23 12.59 14.53 6.44
CA ALA A 23 11.80 14.29 7.65
C ALA A 23 11.74 12.78 7.93
N TRP A 24 11.46 11.97 6.92
CA TRP A 24 11.40 10.52 7.05
C TRP A 24 12.76 9.89 7.34
N SER A 25 13.83 10.42 6.73
CA SER A 25 15.21 10.01 7.03
C SER A 25 15.61 10.35 8.47
N PHE A 26 15.19 11.51 8.98
CA PHE A 26 15.44 11.88 10.36
C PHE A 26 14.69 10.95 11.32
N LEU A 27 13.41 10.65 11.05
CA LEU A 27 12.64 9.71 11.86
C LEU A 27 13.29 8.32 11.90
N SER A 28 13.72 7.81 10.76
CA SER A 28 14.32 6.47 10.66
C SER A 28 15.73 6.36 11.25
N LEU A 29 16.57 7.41 11.11
CA LEU A 29 17.95 7.38 11.55
C LEU A 29 18.14 7.85 13.00
N MET A 30 17.34 8.82 13.45
CA MET A 30 17.56 9.51 14.72
C MET A 30 16.52 9.18 15.79
N LEU A 31 15.24 9.06 15.43
CA LEU A 31 14.17 8.86 16.43
C LEU A 31 13.78 7.39 16.61
N PHE A 32 13.68 6.63 15.52
CA PHE A 32 13.20 5.25 15.51
C PHE A 32 14.14 4.25 14.81
N PRO A 33 15.47 4.30 15.06
CA PRO A 33 16.40 3.37 14.43
C PRO A 33 16.17 1.92 14.87
N ASP A 34 15.65 1.70 16.07
CA ASP A 34 15.28 0.40 16.62
C ASP A 34 14.11 -0.24 15.86
N VAL A 35 13.07 0.54 15.51
CA VAL A 35 11.92 0.08 14.72
C VAL A 35 12.39 -0.41 13.35
N LEU A 36 13.32 0.31 12.73
CA LEU A 36 13.88 -0.12 11.45
C LEU A 36 14.79 -1.33 11.60
N ALA A 37 15.70 -1.34 12.58
CA ALA A 37 16.61 -2.46 12.80
C ALA A 37 15.87 -3.77 13.08
N ALA A 38 14.73 -3.71 13.77
CA ALA A 38 13.89 -4.88 14.02
C ALA A 38 13.33 -5.52 12.74
N ARG A 39 13.11 -4.74 11.68
CA ARG A 39 12.53 -5.22 10.41
C ARG A 39 13.54 -5.36 9.27
N TRP A 40 14.52 -4.47 9.25
CA TRP A 40 15.56 -4.28 8.23
C TRP A 40 16.91 -4.11 8.95
N PRO A 41 17.42 -5.17 9.59
CA PRO A 41 18.67 -5.11 10.34
C PRO A 41 19.83 -4.72 9.41
N ALA A 42 20.86 -4.11 9.99
CA ALA A 42 22.15 -4.00 9.33
C ALA A 42 22.68 -5.40 8.99
N SER A 43 23.49 -5.49 7.94
CA SER A 43 24.23 -6.72 7.65
C SER A 43 25.01 -7.21 8.88
N SER A 44 25.33 -8.50 8.93
CA SER A 44 25.98 -9.15 10.08
C SER A 44 27.32 -8.52 10.50
N ASP A 45 27.94 -7.76 9.61
CA ASP A 45 29.18 -7.01 9.80
C ASP A 45 28.96 -5.51 10.09
N LEU A 46 27.70 -5.08 10.30
CA LEU A 46 27.27 -3.70 10.55
C LEU A 46 27.74 -2.69 9.48
N SER A 47 28.21 -3.17 8.34
CA SER A 47 28.85 -2.36 7.31
C SER A 47 27.83 -1.77 6.33
N GLU A 48 26.68 -2.42 6.17
CA GLU A 48 25.65 -2.03 5.19
C GLU A 48 24.24 -2.01 5.79
N LEU A 49 23.68 -0.80 5.85
CA LEU A 49 22.24 -0.60 6.05
C LEU A 49 21.51 -0.78 4.72
N ALA A 50 20.27 -1.30 4.78
CA ALA A 50 19.34 -1.26 3.65
C ALA A 50 18.96 0.19 3.33
N ARG A 51 19.83 0.89 2.57
CA ARG A 51 19.78 2.35 2.40
C ARG A 51 18.44 2.83 1.85
N ASP A 52 17.81 2.06 0.98
CA ASP A 52 16.50 2.37 0.42
C ASP A 52 15.36 2.32 1.46
N ARG A 53 15.49 1.52 2.51
CA ARG A 53 14.50 1.44 3.61
C ARG A 53 14.77 2.43 4.73
N TRP A 54 16.05 2.68 5.01
CA TRP A 54 16.48 3.57 6.07
C TRP A 54 16.46 5.04 5.65
N ILE A 55 17.03 5.36 4.49
CA ILE A 55 17.11 6.74 3.99
C ILE A 55 15.94 7.01 3.05
N GLY A 56 15.61 6.06 2.18
CA GLY A 56 14.62 6.28 1.12
C GLY A 56 15.29 6.67 -0.19
N ASN A 57 14.68 7.63 -0.89
CA ASN A 57 15.03 8.21 -2.21
C ASN A 57 16.38 7.72 -2.81
N GLN A 58 16.36 6.51 -3.35
CA GLN A 58 17.45 5.95 -4.15
C GLN A 58 16.92 5.78 -5.56
N VAL A 59 17.53 6.49 -6.53
CA VAL A 59 17.28 6.37 -7.97
C VAL A 59 15.79 6.28 -8.33
N GLY A 60 15.05 7.36 -8.11
CA GLY A 60 13.69 7.54 -8.64
C GLY A 60 12.56 6.79 -7.91
N ARG A 61 12.85 6.08 -6.81
CA ARG A 61 11.81 5.44 -6.00
C ARG A 61 12.12 5.60 -4.51
N ASP A 62 11.21 6.29 -3.82
CA ASP A 62 11.32 6.45 -2.38
C ASP A 62 10.69 5.26 -1.65
N ARG A 63 11.55 4.50 -0.96
CA ARG A 63 11.18 3.25 -0.27
C ARG A 63 11.40 3.32 1.25
N ASN A 64 11.54 4.53 1.81
CA ASN A 64 11.70 4.70 3.25
C ASN A 64 10.55 3.96 3.98
N TYR A 65 10.91 3.11 4.93
CA TYR A 65 9.96 2.17 5.51
C TYR A 65 8.84 2.87 6.31
N LEU A 66 9.18 3.91 7.08
CA LEU A 66 8.19 4.68 7.86
C LEU A 66 7.26 5.45 6.92
N LYS A 67 7.83 6.08 5.89
CA LYS A 67 7.04 6.81 4.88
C LYS A 67 6.09 5.90 4.14
N LEU A 68 6.54 4.72 3.71
CA LEU A 68 5.69 3.74 3.05
C LEU A 68 4.61 3.21 3.97
N ALA A 69 4.94 2.91 5.24
CA ALA A 69 3.95 2.47 6.22
C ALA A 69 2.84 3.52 6.41
N TRP A 70 3.22 4.79 6.57
CA TRP A 70 2.28 5.90 6.69
C TRP A 70 1.46 6.10 5.41
N ARG A 71 2.08 6.12 4.22
CA ARG A 71 1.35 6.24 2.94
C ARG A 71 0.35 5.10 2.71
N ARG A 72 0.71 3.87 3.06
CA ARG A 72 -0.20 2.71 3.01
C ARG A 72 -1.42 2.95 3.89
N TRP A 73 -1.23 3.49 5.10
CA TRP A 73 -2.32 3.86 6.00
C TRP A 73 -3.19 4.98 5.44
N GLN A 74 -2.59 6.03 4.87
CA GLN A 74 -3.33 7.14 4.28
C GLN A 74 -4.26 6.71 3.13
N VAL A 75 -3.89 5.65 2.38
CA VAL A 75 -4.72 5.13 1.30
C VAL A 75 -5.70 4.05 1.79
N LEU A 76 -5.21 3.03 2.50
CA LEU A 76 -6.02 1.87 2.86
C LEU A 76 -6.82 2.06 4.15
N GLY A 77 -6.30 2.86 5.08
CA GLY A 77 -6.92 3.14 6.38
C GLY A 77 -7.41 1.88 7.08
N GLN A 78 -8.68 1.91 7.47
CA GLN A 78 -9.33 0.81 8.21
C GLN A 78 -9.38 -0.52 7.45
N VAL A 79 -9.20 -0.55 6.12
CA VAL A 79 -9.08 -1.84 5.40
C VAL A 79 -7.92 -2.68 5.95
N MET A 80 -6.85 -2.04 6.41
CA MET A 80 -5.70 -2.74 6.99
C MET A 80 -6.04 -3.41 8.34
N THR A 81 -6.94 -2.83 9.13
CA THR A 81 -7.37 -3.33 10.45
C THR A 81 -8.54 -4.31 10.35
N GLU A 82 -9.39 -4.16 9.34
CA GLU A 82 -10.53 -5.05 9.05
C GLU A 82 -10.09 -6.46 8.58
N THR A 83 -8.90 -6.56 7.98
CA THR A 83 -8.43 -7.79 7.33
C THR A 83 -7.77 -8.75 8.33
N GLN A 84 -8.14 -10.04 8.28
CA GLN A 84 -7.54 -11.08 9.14
C GLN A 84 -6.08 -11.35 8.79
N ASP A 85 -5.76 -11.44 7.49
CA ASP A 85 -4.41 -11.71 7.00
C ASP A 85 -3.75 -10.44 6.44
N PRO A 86 -2.68 -9.91 7.05
CA PRO A 86 -2.02 -8.70 6.59
C PRO A 86 -1.55 -8.79 5.12
N PHE A 87 -1.63 -7.66 4.41
CA PHE A 87 -1.06 -7.54 3.07
C PHE A 87 0.47 -7.60 3.11
N GLY A 88 1.05 -8.31 2.15
CA GLY A 88 2.49 -8.35 1.90
C GLY A 88 3.00 -7.14 1.13
N GLU A 89 4.33 -6.99 1.04
CA GLU A 89 4.99 -5.91 0.29
C GLU A 89 4.56 -5.86 -1.19
N ASP A 90 4.49 -7.04 -1.84
CA ASP A 90 4.12 -7.13 -3.25
C ASP A 90 2.64 -6.76 -3.48
N GLU A 91 1.76 -7.09 -2.53
CA GLU A 91 0.34 -6.75 -2.59
C GLU A 91 0.14 -5.25 -2.43
N PHE A 92 0.86 -4.61 -1.51
CA PHE A 92 0.89 -3.14 -1.43
C PHE A 92 1.42 -2.53 -2.73
N GLY A 93 2.45 -3.11 -3.34
CA GLY A 93 2.96 -2.68 -4.64
C GLY A 93 1.88 -2.75 -5.72
N ALA A 94 1.19 -3.88 -5.83
CA ALA A 94 0.14 -4.07 -6.82
C ALA A 94 -1.08 -3.15 -6.61
N LEU A 95 -1.48 -2.92 -5.37
CA LEU A 95 -2.61 -2.05 -5.00
C LEU A 95 -2.31 -0.56 -5.19
N LEU A 96 -1.09 -0.11 -4.86
CA LEU A 96 -0.78 1.32 -4.70
C LEU A 96 0.06 1.94 -5.81
N GLU A 97 0.82 1.16 -6.58
CA GLU A 97 1.82 1.74 -7.51
C GLU A 97 1.27 2.06 -8.90
N ARG A 98 0.00 1.71 -9.17
CA ARG A 98 -0.67 2.07 -10.42
C ARG A 98 -1.35 3.42 -10.26
N SER A 99 -0.63 4.47 -10.66
CA SER A 99 -1.02 5.88 -10.51
C SER A 99 -2.41 6.24 -11.03
N ALA A 100 -2.93 5.52 -12.03
CA ALA A 100 -4.28 5.71 -12.56
C ALA A 100 -5.38 5.27 -11.57
N VAL A 101 -5.14 4.22 -10.78
CA VAL A 101 -6.08 3.67 -9.80
C VAL A 101 -5.83 4.29 -8.42
N ALA A 102 -4.57 4.53 -8.08
CA ALA A 102 -4.15 5.05 -6.77
C ALA A 102 -4.68 6.45 -6.44
N ARG A 103 -5.11 7.24 -7.45
CA ARG A 103 -5.77 8.53 -7.24
C ARG A 103 -7.21 8.41 -6.71
N ASN A 104 -7.83 7.25 -6.88
CA ASN A 104 -9.16 6.95 -6.34
C ASN A 104 -9.02 6.03 -5.13
N THR A 105 -8.84 6.65 -3.95
CA THR A 105 -8.69 5.92 -2.68
C THR A 105 -9.88 4.99 -2.40
N ARG A 106 -11.11 5.40 -2.75
CA ARG A 106 -12.33 4.59 -2.56
C ARG A 106 -12.27 3.30 -3.36
N LEU A 107 -11.82 3.37 -4.62
CA LEU A 107 -11.63 2.21 -5.49
C LEU A 107 -10.53 1.28 -4.96
N VAL A 108 -9.39 1.83 -4.54
CA VAL A 108 -8.28 1.03 -3.97
C VAL A 108 -8.72 0.31 -2.69
N GLN A 109 -9.46 0.98 -1.82
CA GLN A 109 -10.01 0.36 -0.60
C GLN A 109 -11.00 -0.76 -0.92
N CYS A 110 -11.88 -0.58 -1.91
CA CYS A 110 -12.78 -1.64 -2.37
C CYS A 110 -11.99 -2.84 -2.92
N ALA A 111 -10.99 -2.59 -3.76
CA ALA A 111 -10.12 -3.64 -4.31
C ALA A 111 -9.35 -4.37 -3.20
N ALA A 112 -8.82 -3.65 -2.22
CA ALA A 112 -8.12 -4.23 -1.09
C ALA A 112 -9.03 -5.13 -0.23
N ARG A 113 -10.28 -4.74 0.02
CA ARG A 113 -11.27 -5.60 0.70
C ARG A 113 -11.58 -6.88 -0.08
N GLU A 114 -11.68 -6.77 -1.40
CA GLU A 114 -11.90 -7.95 -2.26
C GLU A 114 -10.69 -8.89 -2.23
N VAL A 115 -9.46 -8.36 -2.27
CA VAL A 115 -8.23 -9.14 -2.10
C VAL A 115 -8.15 -9.79 -0.71
N ALA A 116 -8.49 -9.05 0.34
CA ALA A 116 -8.48 -9.52 1.72
C ALA A 116 -9.45 -10.69 1.96
N SER A 117 -10.59 -10.68 1.27
CA SER A 117 -11.61 -11.74 1.37
C SER A 117 -11.43 -12.87 0.34
N TYR A 118 -10.40 -12.80 -0.49
CA TYR A 118 -10.16 -13.81 -1.53
C TYR A 118 -9.64 -15.12 -0.93
N GLY A 119 -10.40 -16.19 -1.14
CA GLY A 119 -10.04 -17.57 -0.76
C GLY A 119 -10.26 -18.55 -1.90
N GLY A 120 -10.09 -18.11 -3.15
CA GLY A 120 -10.22 -18.95 -4.34
C GLY A 120 -8.98 -19.79 -4.62
N ASP A 121 -8.97 -20.44 -5.80
CA ASP A 121 -7.92 -21.39 -6.19
C ASP A 121 -6.62 -20.71 -6.67
N LEU A 122 -6.66 -19.42 -7.04
CA LEU A 122 -5.45 -18.68 -7.37
C LEU A 122 -4.67 -18.33 -6.10
N GLY A 123 -3.37 -18.10 -6.23
CA GLY A 123 -2.63 -17.42 -5.16
C GLY A 123 -3.15 -15.99 -4.98
N ARG A 124 -3.33 -15.54 -3.72
CA ARG A 124 -3.84 -14.18 -3.39
C ARG A 124 -3.09 -13.06 -4.14
N MET A 125 -1.77 -13.21 -4.30
CA MET A 125 -0.94 -12.28 -5.07
C MET A 125 -1.28 -12.26 -6.57
N ASP A 126 -1.49 -13.42 -7.18
CA ASP A 126 -1.81 -13.52 -8.61
C ASP A 126 -3.23 -13.02 -8.88
N PHE A 127 -4.17 -13.31 -7.98
CA PHE A 127 -5.48 -12.67 -7.95
C PHE A 127 -5.37 -11.14 -7.88
N THR A 128 -4.58 -10.62 -6.93
CA THR A 128 -4.35 -9.16 -6.77
C THR A 128 -3.83 -8.54 -8.08
N ARG A 129 -2.82 -9.16 -8.71
CA ARG A 129 -2.28 -8.67 -9.99
C ARG A 129 -3.32 -8.71 -11.10
N GLY A 130 -4.13 -9.77 -11.17
CA GLY A 130 -5.24 -9.92 -12.11
C GLY A 130 -6.29 -8.84 -11.93
N LEU A 131 -6.81 -8.69 -10.71
CA LEU A 131 -7.83 -7.71 -10.35
C LEU A 131 -7.37 -6.30 -10.69
N MET A 132 -6.18 -5.91 -10.22
CA MET A 132 -5.65 -4.58 -10.48
C MET A 132 -5.41 -4.33 -11.97
N ARG A 133 -5.08 -5.36 -12.77
CA ARG A 133 -4.94 -5.21 -14.24
C ARG A 133 -6.29 -4.90 -14.87
N GLY A 134 -7.34 -5.63 -14.48
CA GLY A 134 -8.71 -5.37 -14.93
C GLY A 134 -9.16 -3.96 -14.56
N LEU A 135 -8.99 -3.55 -13.30
CA LEU A 135 -9.36 -2.20 -12.85
C LEU A 135 -8.58 -1.10 -13.57
N THR A 136 -7.27 -1.30 -13.80
CA THR A 136 -6.46 -0.33 -14.55
C THR A 136 -6.98 -0.17 -15.99
N ALA A 137 -7.38 -1.26 -16.66
CA ALA A 137 -7.93 -1.20 -18.01
C ALA A 137 -9.23 -0.37 -18.08
N LEU A 138 -9.99 -0.29 -16.98
CA LEU A 138 -11.23 0.47 -16.90
C LEU A 138 -11.00 1.98 -16.68
N THR A 139 -9.84 2.39 -16.14
CA THR A 139 -9.53 3.82 -15.92
C THR A 139 -9.37 4.64 -17.20
N GLY A 140 -9.16 4.00 -18.36
CA GLY A 140 -9.12 4.67 -19.66
C GLY A 140 -10.51 5.07 -20.18
N PRO A 141 -11.43 4.11 -20.38
CA PRO A 141 -12.76 4.38 -20.92
C PRO A 141 -13.78 4.91 -19.90
N LEU A 142 -13.57 4.72 -18.59
CA LEU A 142 -14.52 5.11 -17.55
C LEU A 142 -13.94 6.16 -16.61
N GLN A 143 -14.75 7.15 -16.27
CA GLN A 143 -14.46 8.06 -15.16
C GLN A 143 -14.88 7.40 -13.85
N LEU A 144 -13.96 6.71 -13.18
CA LEU A 144 -14.29 5.92 -11.97
C LEU A 144 -14.57 6.81 -10.73
N ASP A 145 -14.11 8.05 -10.74
CA ASP A 145 -14.23 8.97 -9.59
C ASP A 145 -15.66 9.48 -9.38
N ILE A 146 -16.53 9.40 -10.40
CA ILE A 146 -17.94 9.80 -10.30
C ILE A 146 -18.83 8.67 -9.76
N LEU A 147 -18.31 7.45 -9.66
CA LEU A 147 -19.09 6.30 -9.19
C LEU A 147 -19.35 6.40 -7.68
N SER A 148 -20.57 6.03 -7.29
CA SER A 148 -20.95 5.84 -5.89
C SER A 148 -20.22 4.64 -5.27
N ASP A 149 -20.23 4.54 -3.93
CA ASP A 149 -19.55 3.42 -3.24
C ASP A 149 -20.13 2.07 -3.64
N ARG A 150 -21.45 2.02 -3.87
CA ARG A 150 -22.12 0.80 -4.33
C ARG A 150 -21.65 0.40 -5.72
N GLU A 151 -21.59 1.34 -6.65
CA GLU A 151 -21.11 1.08 -8.03
C GLU A 151 -19.64 0.67 -8.06
N LEU A 152 -18.80 1.26 -7.21
CA LEU A 152 -17.38 0.85 -7.08
C LEU A 152 -17.26 -0.59 -6.57
N VAL A 153 -18.03 -0.96 -5.55
CA VAL A 153 -18.05 -2.34 -5.01
C VAL A 153 -18.53 -3.32 -6.08
N GLU A 154 -19.60 -3.00 -6.81
CA GLU A 154 -20.10 -3.83 -7.91
C GLU A 154 -19.06 -3.99 -9.02
N LEU A 155 -18.43 -2.89 -9.44
CA LEU A 155 -17.37 -2.89 -10.46
C LEU A 155 -16.17 -3.76 -10.06
N VAL A 156 -15.72 -3.65 -8.81
CA VAL A 156 -14.61 -4.44 -8.27
C VAL A 156 -14.96 -5.92 -8.26
N ARG A 157 -16.15 -6.28 -7.78
CA ARG A 157 -16.62 -7.67 -7.76
C ARG A 157 -16.76 -8.26 -9.16
N ASP A 158 -17.32 -7.50 -10.10
CA ASP A 158 -17.45 -7.94 -11.48
C ASP A 158 -16.08 -8.14 -12.16
N THR A 159 -15.11 -7.31 -11.81
CA THR A 159 -13.72 -7.48 -12.26
C THR A 159 -13.07 -8.69 -11.61
N ALA A 160 -13.28 -8.89 -10.31
CA ALA A 160 -12.76 -10.05 -9.57
C ALA A 160 -13.28 -11.38 -10.13
N ARG A 161 -14.58 -11.48 -10.43
CA ARG A 161 -15.18 -12.68 -11.04
C ARG A 161 -14.56 -13.03 -12.39
N LYS A 162 -14.21 -12.03 -13.20
CA LYS A 162 -13.52 -12.25 -14.49
C LYS A 162 -12.12 -12.80 -14.32
N VAL A 163 -11.44 -12.47 -13.22
CA VAL A 163 -10.08 -12.93 -12.91
C VAL A 163 -10.09 -14.36 -12.37
N ASP A 164 -11.03 -14.68 -11.49
CA ASP A 164 -11.15 -16.00 -10.86
C ASP A 164 -11.75 -17.06 -11.81
N GLY A 165 -12.34 -16.63 -12.94
CA GLY A 165 -12.91 -17.53 -13.95
C GLY A 165 -14.16 -18.28 -13.51
N ARG A 166 -14.67 -18.06 -12.28
CA ARG A 166 -15.91 -18.63 -11.74
C ARG A 166 -16.59 -17.66 -10.77
N ARG A 167 -17.88 -17.40 -11.00
CA ARG A 167 -18.99 -17.60 -10.06
C ARG A 167 -20.30 -17.34 -10.79
#